data_AF-A0A2I1FAJ6-F1
#
_entry.id   AF-A0A2I1FAJ6-F1
#
_cell.length_a   1.000
_cell.length_b   1.000
_cell.length_c   1.000
_cell.angle_alpha   90.00
_cell.angle_beta   90.00
_cell.angle_gamma   90.00
#
_symmetry.space_group_name_H-M   'P 1'
#
loop_
_entity.id
_entity.type
_entity.pdbx_description
1 polymer ?
#
loop_
_entity_poly.entity_id
_entity_poly.type
_entity_poly.pdbx_seq_one_letter_code
_entity_poly.pdbx_strand_id
1 'polypeptide(L)' 'LLHIMKSIQETGPPWATWQFPMERLCGMLIPLVHSRQHPYTNLIKQITMWTQFAHLQ' A
#
# COMPACT_ATOMS: atom_id res chain seq x y z
N LEU A 1 5.65 -7.59 1.53
CA LEU A 1 5.51 -6.86 2.82
C LEU A 1 6.80 -6.84 3.66
N LEU A 2 7.61 -7.92 3.72
CA LEU A 2 8.85 -7.96 4.53
C LEU A 2 9.92 -6.91 4.17
N HIS A 3 10.03 -6.52 2.90
CA HIS A 3 11.05 -5.55 2.46
C HIS A 3 10.80 -4.11 2.94
N ILE A 4 9.56 -3.75 3.29
CA ILE A 4 9.22 -2.40 3.74
C ILE A 4 9.86 -2.12 5.10
N MET A 5 9.82 -3.08 6.02
CA MET A 5 10.39 -2.92 7.36
C MET A 5 11.90 -2.70 7.31
N LYS A 6 12.60 -3.43 6.42
CA LYS A 6 14.03 -3.24 6.20
C LYS A 6 14.31 -1.85 5.61
N SER A 7 13.57 -1.45 4.57
CA SER A 7 13.71 -0.11 3.97
C SER A 7 13.42 1.01 4.98
N ILE A 8 12.48 0.83 5.92
CA ILE A 8 12.19 1.81 6.97
C ILE A 8 13.42 2.06 7.86
N GLN A 9 14.13 1.01 8.25
CA GLN A 9 15.32 1.13 9.12
C GLN A 9 16.50 1.78 8.40
N GLU A 10 16.65 1.52 7.09
CA GLU A 10 17.78 2.05 6.30
C GLU A 10 17.58 3.51 5.85
N THR A 11 16.34 4.03 5.84
CA THR A 11 16.03 5.38 5.29
C THR A 11 15.92 6.48 6.36
N GLY A 12 16.46 6.25 7.57
CA GLY A 12 16.48 7.23 8.65
C GLY A 12 15.25 7.20 9.57
N PRO A 13 14.97 8.28 10.32
CA PRO A 13 13.88 8.32 11.31
C PRO A 13 12.53 8.00 10.64
N PRO A 14 11.85 6.90 11.04
CA PRO A 14 10.63 6.44 10.37
C PRO A 14 9.56 7.52 10.28
N TRP A 15 9.41 8.33 11.33
CA TRP A 15 8.41 9.38 11.41
C TRP A 15 8.67 10.54 10.43
N ALA A 16 9.92 10.83 10.07
CA ALA A 16 10.25 11.93 9.16
C ALA A 16 10.21 11.47 7.70
N THR A 17 10.75 10.29 7.43
CA THR A 17 10.90 9.79 6.06
C THR A 17 9.62 9.09 5.56
N TRP A 18 8.89 8.40 6.44
CA TRP A 18 7.75 7.58 6.02
C TRP A 18 6.38 8.21 6.19
N GLN A 19 6.28 9.38 6.83
CA GLN A 19 4.99 10.08 6.99
C GLN A 19 4.33 10.34 5.62
N PHE A 20 5.03 11.04 4.73
CA PHE A 20 4.49 11.38 3.41
C PHE A 20 4.17 10.16 2.51
N PRO A 21 5.06 9.16 2.34
CA PRO A 21 4.72 7.99 1.52
C PRO A 21 3.61 7.14 2.13
N MET A 22 3.49 7.08 3.47
CA MET A 22 2.36 6.39 4.11
C MET A 22 1.05 7.13 3.89
N GLU A 23 1.02 8.46 4.02
CA GLU A 23 -0.17 9.27 3.72
C GLU A 23 -0.61 9.11 2.26
N ARG A 24 0.36 9.16 1.32
CA ARG A 24 0.08 8.95 -0.11
C ARG A 24 -0.46 7.54 -0.38
N LEU A 25 0.12 6.52 0.25
CA LEU A 25 -0.32 5.14 0.10
C LEU A 25 -1.73 4.92 0.68
N CYS A 26 -1.99 5.44 1.89
CA CYS A 26 -3.33 5.41 2.49
C CYS A 26 -4.36 6.17 1.63
N GLY A 27 -4.00 7.34 1.10
CA GLY A 27 -4.84 8.11 0.19
C GLY A 27 -5.19 7.37 -1.10
N MET A 28 -4.27 6.54 -1.63
CA MET A 28 -4.54 5.64 -2.75
C MET A 28 -5.41 4.44 -2.34
N LEU A 29 -5.24 3.91 -1.13
CA LEU A 29 -5.98 2.74 -0.65
C LEU A 29 -7.45 3.06 -0.34
N ILE A 30 -7.74 4.23 0.23
CA ILE A 30 -9.10 4.65 0.61
C ILE A 30 -10.12 4.51 -0.54
N PRO A 31 -9.89 5.00 -1.78
CA PRO A 31 -10.84 4.84 -2.88
C PRO A 31 -10.96 3.39 -3.37
N LEU A 32 -9.97 2.53 -3.12
CA LEU A 32 -10.04 1.10 -3.44
C LEU A 32 -10.95 0.33 -2.47
N VAL A 33 -11.20 0.85 -1.26
CA VAL A 33 -12.14 0.23 -0.31
C VAL A 33 -13.59 0.64 -0.65
N HIS A 34 -14.03 0.32 -1.86
CA HIS A 34 -15.37 0.67 -2.33
C HIS A 34 -16.48 -0.20 -1.72
N SER A 35 -16.15 -1.42 -1.27
CA SER A 35 -17.14 -2.36 -0.71
C SER A 35 -17.15 -2.35 0.81
N ARG A 36 -18.25 -1.87 1.41
CA ARG A 36 -18.48 -1.83 2.86
C ARG A 36 -18.69 -3.20 3.51
N GLN A 37 -19.11 -4.21 2.75
CA GLN A 37 -19.47 -5.52 3.31
C GLN A 37 -18.25 -6.43 3.47
N HIS A 38 -17.32 -6.40 2.52
CA HIS A 38 -16.08 -7.20 2.56
C HIS A 38 -14.86 -6.34 2.16
N PRO A 39 -14.51 -5.33 2.97
CA PRO A 39 -13.49 -4.34 2.63
C PRO A 39 -12.12 -4.97 2.37
N TYR A 40 -11.71 -5.94 3.21
CA TYR A 40 -10.40 -6.59 3.09
C TYR A 40 -10.30 -7.50 1.85
N THR A 41 -11.33 -8.30 1.58
CA THR A 41 -11.33 -9.21 0.42
C THR A 41 -11.32 -8.43 -0.90
N ASN A 42 -12.05 -7.30 -0.95
CA ASN A 42 -12.06 -6.44 -2.13
C ASN A 42 -10.71 -5.74 -2.32
N LEU A 43 -10.15 -5.19 -1.24
CA LEU A 43 -8.84 -4.54 -1.26
C LEU A 43 -7.74 -5.49 -1.75
N ILE A 44 -7.70 -6.72 -1.25
CA ILE A 44 -6.71 -7.73 -1.68
C ILE A 44 -6.87 -8.03 -3.18
N LYS A 45 -8.11 -8.18 -3.67
CA LYS A 45 -8.37 -8.42 -5.10
C LYS A 45 -7.87 -7.25 -5.97
N GLN A 46 -8.13 -6.01 -5.57
CA GLN A 46 -7.64 -4.86 -6.30
C GLN A 46 -6.11 -4.74 -6.27
N ILE A 47 -5.48 -4.93 -5.11
CA ILE A 47 -4.00 -4.92 -5.01
C ILE A 47 -3.39 -6.01 -5.90
N THR A 48 -3.98 -7.21 -5.91
CA THR A 48 -3.52 -8.32 -6.74
C THR A 48 -3.63 -7.99 -8.22
N MET A 49 -4.76 -7.44 -8.65
CA MET A 49 -4.99 -7.00 -10.03
C MET A 49 -3.98 -5.94 -10.46
N TRP A 50 -3.75 -4.92 -9.62
CA TRP A 50 -2.75 -3.87 -9.87
C TRP A 50 -1.33 -4.42 -9.97
N THR A 51 -0.97 -5.35 -9.08
CA THR A 51 0.36 -5.97 -9.07
C THR A 51 0.58 -6.83 -10.32
N GLN A 52 -0.43 -7.58 -10.75
CA GLN A 52 -0.37 -8.35 -11.99
C GLN A 52 -0.24 -7.46 -13.22
N PHE A 53 -0.99 -6.35 -13.28
CA PHE A 53 -0.89 -5.38 -14.37
C PHE A 53 0.51 -4.74 -14.43
N ALA A 54 1.05 -4.32 -13.28
CA ALA A 54 2.39 -3.75 -13.20
C ALA A 54 3.51 -4.72 -13.59
N HIS A 55 3.29 -6.04 -13.47
CA HIS A 55 4.24 -7.07 -13.87
C HIS A 55 4.14 -7.42 -15.37
N LEU A 56 3.08 -6.98 -16.06
CA LEU A 56 2.87 -7.20 -17.50
C LEU A 56 3.32 -6.01 -18.37
N GLN A 57 3.67 -4.88 -17.74
CA GLN A 57 4.31 -3.72 -18.39
C GLN A 57 5.83 -3.82 -18.30
#